data_AF-A0A653MRH1-F1
#
_entry.id   AF-A0A653MRH1-F1
#
_cell.length_a   1.000
_cell.length_b   1.000
_cell.length_c   1.000
_cell.angle_alpha   90.00
_cell.angle_beta   90.00
_cell.angle_gamma   90.00
#
_symmetry.space_group_name_H-M   'P 1'
#
loop_
_entity.id
_entity.type
_entity.pdbx_description
1 polymer ?
#
loop_
_entity_poly.entity_id
_entity_poly.type
_entity_poly.pdbx_seq_one_letter_code
_entity_poly.pdbx_strand_id
1 'polypeptide(L)'
;MDIEISWGGYYASISDDNGEITLFRLLDFNRDDYHIAIYQEKFQSIPMLNEVEGLSPFIGHAPFDSRSLLNNKKVLLIGSHQLSKSDLAGYMIYLENFDVPSEDLEFLTQSILEYSKEPPLQLWLTLVGEELQISKIE
;
A
#
# COMPACT_ATOMS: atom_id res chain seq x y z
N MET A 1 15.46 -4.56 2.64
CA MET A 1 14.26 -5.14 3.25
C MET A 1 13.56 -6.01 2.23
N ASP A 2 13.29 -7.26 2.57
CA ASP A 2 12.47 -8.15 1.75
C ASP A 2 11.00 -7.84 2.04
N ILE A 3 10.19 -7.69 0.99
CA ILE A 3 8.79 -7.33 1.10
C ILE A 3 7.96 -7.98 -0.01
N GLU A 4 6.73 -8.33 0.32
CA GLU A 4 5.71 -8.75 -0.65
C GLU A 4 4.85 -7.54 -1.00
N ILE A 5 4.78 -7.16 -2.28
CA ILE A 5 3.93 -6.07 -2.76
C ILE A 5 2.74 -6.64 -3.55
N SER A 6 1.55 -6.35 -3.07
CA SER A 6 0.26 -6.68 -3.68
C SER A 6 -0.66 -5.47 -3.61
N TRP A 7 -1.12 -5.02 -4.77
CA TRP A 7 -2.18 -4.00 -4.88
C TRP A 7 -3.46 -4.57 -4.25
N GLY A 8 -4.08 -3.81 -3.34
CA GLY A 8 -5.18 -4.30 -2.51
C GLY A 8 -4.77 -5.14 -1.30
N GLY A 9 -3.46 -5.33 -1.08
CA GLY A 9 -2.92 -6.00 0.09
C GLY A 9 -3.16 -5.23 1.38
N TYR A 10 -3.49 -5.95 2.45
CA TYR A 10 -3.52 -5.45 3.82
C TYR A 10 -2.18 -5.71 4.49
N TYR A 11 -1.62 -4.69 5.11
CA TYR A 11 -0.27 -4.74 5.69
C TYR A 11 -0.27 -4.38 7.16
N ALA A 12 0.41 -5.19 7.95
CA ALA A 12 0.87 -4.79 9.27
C ALA A 12 2.23 -4.12 9.14
N SER A 13 2.31 -2.84 9.52
CA SER A 13 3.57 -2.11 9.70
C SER A 13 3.92 -2.08 11.17
N ILE A 14 5.14 -2.49 11.52
CA ILE A 14 5.64 -2.49 12.89
C ILE A 14 6.66 -1.37 13.04
N SER A 15 6.32 -0.38 13.86
CA SER A 15 7.20 0.75 14.14
C SER A 15 8.50 0.31 14.82
N ASP A 16 9.63 0.90 14.40
CA ASP A 16 10.94 0.69 15.04
C ASP A 16 11.01 1.31 16.45
N ASP A 17 10.27 2.39 16.69
CA ASP A 17 10.39 3.19 17.92
C ASP A 17 9.73 2.54 19.13
N ASN A 18 8.51 2.02 18.94
CA ASN A 18 7.66 1.54 20.03
C ASN A 18 7.05 0.16 19.78
N GLY A 19 7.28 -0.44 18.60
CA GLY A 19 6.71 -1.72 18.22
C GLY A 19 5.19 -1.69 17.98
N GLU A 20 4.57 -0.51 17.90
CA GLU A 20 3.15 -0.41 17.56
C GLU A 20 2.89 -0.98 16.16
N ILE A 21 1.78 -1.71 16.06
CA ILE A 21 1.29 -2.29 14.82
C ILE A 21 0.26 -1.33 14.24
N THR A 22 0.54 -0.81 13.05
CA THR A 22 -0.41 -0.04 12.25
C THR A 22 -0.85 -0.87 11.05
N LEU A 23 -2.11 -0.67 10.64
CA LEU A 23 -2.69 -1.36 9.50
C LEU A 23 -2.91 -0.37 8.36
N PHE A 24 -2.50 -0.77 7.17
CA PHE A 24 -2.85 -0.05 5.95
C PHE A 24 -3.22 -1.00 4.83
N ARG A 25 -3.97 -0.50 3.85
CA ARG A 25 -4.24 -1.22 2.59
C ARG A 25 -3.54 -0.50 1.45
N LEU A 26 -2.75 -1.23 0.67
CA LEU A 26 -2.04 -0.67 -0.48
C LEU A 26 -3.02 -0.44 -1.63
N LEU A 27 -3.08 0.81 -2.10
CA LEU A 27 -3.91 1.21 -3.23
C LEU A 27 -3.08 1.25 -4.51
N ASP A 28 -1.89 1.82 -4.43
CA ASP A 28 -0.96 1.92 -5.56
C ASP A 28 0.50 1.98 -5.07
N PHE A 29 1.45 1.60 -5.91
CA PHE A 29 2.87 1.54 -5.57
C PHE A 29 3.75 1.79 -6.79
N ASN A 30 4.70 2.71 -6.66
CA ASN A 30 5.78 2.90 -7.61
C ASN A 30 7.10 3.23 -6.88
N ARG A 31 8.12 3.60 -7.66
CA ARG A 31 9.47 3.85 -7.13
C ARG A 31 9.53 5.04 -6.18
N ASP A 32 8.71 6.05 -6.42
CA ASP A 32 8.78 7.35 -5.74
C ASP A 32 7.81 7.39 -4.56
N ASP A 33 6.57 6.93 -4.78
CA ASP A 33 5.54 6.89 -3.76
C ASP A 33 4.72 5.60 -3.76
N TYR A 34 4.02 5.44 -2.63
CA TYR A 34 2.98 4.45 -2.47
C TYR A 34 1.77 5.11 -1.83
N HIS A 35 0.61 4.68 -2.28
CA HIS A 35 -0.68 5.23 -1.88
C HIS A 35 -1.42 4.19 -1.06
N ILE A 36 -1.90 4.60 0.11
CA ILE A 36 -2.54 3.69 1.07
C ILE A 36 -3.86 4.23 1.59
N ALA A 37 -4.72 3.32 2.02
CA ALA A 37 -5.78 3.61 2.98
C ALA A 37 -5.32 3.21 4.39
N ILE A 38 -5.64 4.02 5.40
CA ILE A 38 -5.17 3.83 6.79
C ILE A 38 -6.34 3.45 7.70
N TYR A 39 -6.09 2.51 8.59
CA TYR A 39 -7.02 2.03 9.61
C TYR A 39 -6.58 2.53 10.99
N GLN A 40 -7.54 2.83 11.87
CA GLN A 40 -7.27 3.41 13.20
C GLN A 40 -7.28 2.37 14.32
N GLU A 41 -7.69 1.14 13.98
CA GLU A 41 -7.74 -0.01 14.85
C GLU A 41 -6.35 -0.36 15.37
N LYS A 42 -6.28 -0.69 16.66
CA LYS A 42 -5.04 -1.07 17.34
C LYS A 42 -5.03 -2.57 17.56
N PHE A 43 -3.90 -3.20 17.28
CA PHE A 43 -3.72 -4.64 17.42
C PHE A 43 -2.58 -4.96 18.40
N GLN A 44 -2.77 -5.99 19.24
CA GLN A 44 -1.72 -6.48 20.15
C GLN A 44 -0.76 -7.47 19.46
N SER A 45 -1.20 -8.06 18.35
CA SER A 45 -0.44 -8.98 17.50
C SER A 45 -0.82 -8.73 16.04
N ILE A 46 -0.06 -9.27 15.09
CA ILE A 46 -0.39 -9.16 13.66
C ILE A 46 -1.76 -9.82 13.44
N PRO A 47 -2.77 -9.09 12.93
CA PRO A 47 -4.10 -9.65 12.70
C PRO A 47 -4.11 -10.62 11.52
N MET A 48 -5.13 -11.46 11.47
CA MET A 48 -5.45 -12.32 10.33
C MET A 48 -6.27 -11.55 9.29
N LEU A 49 -6.32 -12.06 8.05
CA LEU A 49 -7.04 -11.42 6.95
C LEU A 49 -8.53 -11.20 7.25
N ASN A 50 -9.19 -12.20 7.85
CA ASN A 50 -10.61 -12.12 8.20
C ASN A 50 -10.92 -11.08 9.30
N GLU A 51 -9.92 -10.64 10.06
CA GLU A 51 -10.06 -9.57 11.07
C GLU A 51 -9.96 -8.18 10.44
N VAL A 52 -9.37 -8.06 9.25
CA VAL A 52 -9.10 -6.77 8.60
C VAL A 52 -9.96 -6.51 7.36
N GLU A 53 -10.41 -7.54 6.65
CA GLU A 53 -11.17 -7.41 5.40
C GLU A 53 -12.52 -6.69 5.55
N GLY A 54 -13.10 -6.73 6.75
CA GLY A 54 -14.37 -6.09 7.08
C GLY A 54 -14.24 -4.67 7.64
N LEU A 55 -13.01 -4.17 7.83
CA LEU A 55 -12.79 -2.84 8.40
C LEU A 55 -13.05 -1.75 7.37
N SER A 56 -13.51 -0.60 7.86
CA SER A 56 -13.61 0.61 7.05
C SER A 56 -12.38 1.49 7.28
N PRO A 57 -11.73 2.02 6.23
CA PRO A 57 -10.58 2.88 6.40
C PRO A 57 -10.98 4.17 7.12
N PHE A 58 -10.15 4.62 8.06
CA PHE A 58 -10.27 5.91 8.71
C PHE A 58 -9.84 7.05 7.76
N ILE A 59 -8.78 6.81 7.00
CA ILE A 59 -8.32 7.68 5.91
C ILE A 59 -8.36 6.86 4.63
N GLY A 60 -9.16 7.31 3.65
CA GLY A 60 -9.37 6.60 2.39
C GLY A 60 -8.20 6.72 1.39
N HIS A 61 -7.32 7.70 1.56
CA HIS A 61 -6.12 7.88 0.74
C HIS A 61 -5.08 8.73 1.47
N ALA A 62 -3.84 8.27 1.45
CA ALA A 62 -2.67 9.04 1.87
C ALA A 62 -1.45 8.62 1.02
N PRO A 63 -0.73 9.57 0.40
CA PRO A 63 0.54 9.31 -0.27
C PRO A 63 1.69 9.26 0.74
N PHE A 64 2.63 8.35 0.52
CA PHE A 64 3.88 8.26 1.27
C PHE A 64 5.05 8.03 0.32
N ASP A 65 6.21 8.57 0.68
CA ASP A 65 7.47 8.28 -0.01
C ASP A 65 7.84 6.81 0.14
N SER A 66 8.07 6.09 -0.97
CA SER A 66 8.38 4.65 -0.95
C SER A 66 9.62 4.30 -0.13
N ARG A 67 10.55 5.24 0.08
CA ARG A 67 11.72 5.06 0.97
C ARG A 67 11.30 4.86 2.43
N SER A 68 10.16 5.43 2.84
CA SER A 68 9.65 5.30 4.21
C SER A 68 9.32 3.86 4.61
N LEU A 69 9.10 2.95 3.65
CA LEU A 69 8.94 1.53 3.93
C LEU A 69 10.16 0.94 4.66
N LEU A 70 11.36 1.49 4.39
CA LEU A 70 12.60 1.06 5.03
C LEU A 70 12.77 1.58 6.47
N ASN A 71 11.91 2.50 6.93
CA ASN A 71 11.92 3.04 8.29
C ASN A 71 11.05 2.22 9.26
N ASN A 72 10.57 1.05 8.83
CA ASN A 72 9.80 0.15 9.65
C ASN A 72 10.66 -1.06 10.02
N LYS A 73 10.48 -1.54 11.25
CA LYS A 73 11.08 -2.79 11.69
C LYS A 73 10.68 -3.94 10.78
N LYS A 74 9.40 -3.91 10.38
CA LYS A 74 8.79 -4.93 9.55
C LYS A 74 7.56 -4.37 8.86
N VAL A 75 7.41 -4.69 7.59
CA VAL A 75 6.16 -4.53 6.84
C VAL A 75 5.75 -5.92 6.36
N LEU A 76 4.55 -6.37 6.72
CA LEU A 76 4.09 -7.72 6.45
C LEU A 76 2.75 -7.70 5.72
N LEU A 77 2.70 -8.39 4.58
CA LEU A 77 1.44 -8.70 3.92
C LEU A 77 0.65 -9.70 4.80
N ILE A 78 -0.53 -9.29 5.25
CA ILE A 78 -1.49 -10.15 5.97
C ILE A 78 -2.25 -11.02 4.96
N GLY A 79 -2.59 -10.42 3.83
CA GLY A 79 -3.34 -11.01 2.72
C GLY A 79 -3.84 -9.91 1.80
N SER A 80 -4.49 -10.28 0.70
CA SER A 80 -5.00 -9.31 -0.27
C SER A 80 -6.44 -9.61 -0.68
N HIS A 81 -7.15 -8.55 -1.00
CA HIS A 81 -8.43 -8.61 -1.68
C HIS A 81 -8.40 -7.62 -2.84
N GLN A 82 -8.96 -8.06 -3.98
CA GLN A 82 -9.02 -7.24 -5.18
C GLN A 82 -9.59 -5.84 -4.85
N LEU A 83 -8.96 -4.81 -5.40
CA LEU A 83 -9.46 -3.45 -5.27
C LEU A 83 -10.74 -3.27 -6.10
N SER A 84 -11.59 -2.38 -5.61
CA SER A 84 -12.78 -1.89 -6.29
C SER A 84 -12.65 -0.39 -6.57
N LYS A 85 -13.51 0.15 -7.44
CA LYS A 85 -13.54 1.60 -7.70
C LYS A 85 -13.80 2.41 -6.42
N SER A 86 -14.60 1.89 -5.49
CA SER A 86 -14.86 2.57 -4.20
C SER A 86 -13.62 2.63 -3.31
N ASP A 87 -12.75 1.62 -3.35
CA ASP A 87 -11.49 1.63 -2.60
C ASP A 87 -10.56 2.76 -3.08
N LEU A 88 -10.61 3.07 -4.38
CA LEU A 88 -9.77 4.09 -5.02
C LEU A 88 -10.39 5.49 -5.00
N ALA A 89 -11.60 5.68 -4.49
CA ALA A 89 -12.33 6.95 -4.57
C ALA A 89 -11.52 8.12 -4.00
N GLY A 90 -10.87 7.93 -2.84
CA GLY A 90 -10.01 8.96 -2.24
C GLY A 90 -8.80 9.31 -3.11
N TYR A 91 -8.18 8.31 -3.73
CA TYR A 91 -7.03 8.50 -4.61
C TYR A 91 -7.43 9.23 -5.90
N MET A 92 -8.58 8.90 -6.48
CA MET A 92 -9.06 9.58 -7.68
C MET A 92 -9.37 11.04 -7.42
N ILE A 93 -10.03 11.38 -6.30
CA ILE A 93 -10.26 12.77 -5.89
C ILE A 93 -8.92 13.51 -5.73
N TYR A 94 -7.90 12.86 -5.17
CA TYR A 94 -6.57 13.45 -5.08
C TYR A 94 -6.03 13.81 -6.47
N LEU A 95 -6.01 12.87 -7.41
CA LEU A 95 -5.47 13.11 -8.75
C LEU A 95 -6.26 14.15 -9.56
N GLU A 96 -7.59 14.17 -9.41
CA GLU A 96 -8.46 15.20 -10.01
C GLU A 96 -8.06 16.62 -9.55
N ASN A 97 -7.70 16.78 -8.28
CA ASN A 97 -7.26 18.08 -7.74
C ASN A 97 -5.87 18.52 -8.27
N PHE A 98 -5.12 17.62 -8.90
CA PHE A 98 -3.85 17.91 -9.58
C PHE A 98 -4.02 18.05 -11.10
N ASP A 99 -5.25 18.27 -11.58
CA ASP A 99 -5.58 18.50 -12.99
C ASP A 99 -5.16 17.34 -13.92
N VAL A 100 -5.10 16.11 -13.40
CA VAL A 100 -4.84 14.92 -14.23
C VAL A 100 -6.02 14.70 -15.18
N PRO A 101 -5.80 14.52 -16.49
CA PRO A 101 -6.87 14.31 -17.46
C PRO A 101 -7.75 13.10 -17.13
N SER A 102 -9.06 13.21 -17.33
CA SER A 102 -10.00 12.13 -17.01
C SER A 102 -9.73 10.83 -17.75
N GLU A 103 -9.22 10.89 -18.98
CA GLU A 103 -8.81 9.69 -19.74
C GLU A 103 -7.63 8.96 -19.08
N ASP A 104 -6.67 9.71 -18.55
CA ASP A 104 -5.53 9.15 -17.82
C ASP A 104 -5.98 8.55 -16.47
N LEU A 105 -6.95 9.18 -15.80
CA LEU A 105 -7.55 8.67 -14.57
C LEU A 105 -8.28 7.34 -14.79
N GLU A 106 -9.06 7.23 -15.86
CA GLU A 106 -9.76 5.99 -16.20
C GLU A 106 -8.77 4.86 -16.51
N PHE A 107 -7.73 5.16 -17.30
CA PHE A 107 -6.68 4.20 -17.65
C PHE A 107 -5.90 3.74 -16.40
N LEU A 108 -5.50 4.69 -15.54
CA LEU A 108 -4.80 4.39 -14.30
C LEU A 108 -5.66 3.55 -13.36
N THR A 109 -6.92 3.95 -13.16
CA THR A 109 -7.88 3.19 -12.34
C THR A 109 -7.98 1.76 -12.83
N GLN A 110 -8.19 1.56 -14.13
CA GLN A 110 -8.32 0.21 -14.67
C GLN A 110 -7.03 -0.60 -14.51
N SER A 111 -5.86 0.02 -14.71
CA SER A 111 -4.56 -0.63 -14.54
C SER A 111 -4.35 -1.10 -13.09
N ILE A 112 -4.65 -0.25 -12.11
CA ILE A 112 -4.56 -0.60 -10.68
C ILE A 112 -5.51 -1.76 -10.34
N LEU A 113 -6.74 -1.72 -10.85
CA LEU A 113 -7.72 -2.78 -10.61
C LEU A 113 -7.25 -4.12 -11.20
N GLU A 114 -6.60 -4.12 -12.37
CA GLU A 114 -6.00 -5.33 -12.94
C GLU A 114 -4.81 -5.81 -12.12
N TYR A 115 -3.87 -4.94 -11.73
CA TYR A 115 -2.74 -5.33 -10.88
C TYR A 115 -3.18 -5.91 -9.54
N SER A 116 -4.31 -5.46 -8.99
CA SER A 116 -4.85 -6.02 -7.74
C SER A 116 -5.35 -7.47 -7.84
N LYS A 117 -5.42 -8.05 -9.04
CA LYS A 117 -5.73 -9.47 -9.28
C LYS A 117 -4.48 -10.33 -9.32
N GLU A 118 -3.31 -9.73 -9.53
CA GLU A 118 -2.05 -10.42 -9.67
C GLU A 118 -1.54 -10.92 -8.30
N PRO A 119 -0.76 -12.01 -8.27
CA PRO A 119 -0.15 -12.48 -7.04
C PRO A 119 0.85 -11.44 -6.49
N PRO A 120 1.13 -11.45 -5.17
CA PRO A 120 2.14 -10.58 -4.58
C PRO A 120 3.51 -10.71 -5.25
N LEU A 121 4.15 -9.57 -5.52
CA LEU A 121 5.52 -9.48 -5.99
C LEU A 121 6.49 -9.57 -4.82
N GLN A 122 7.43 -10.51 -4.88
CA GLN A 122 8.53 -10.55 -3.93
C GLN A 122 9.63 -9.60 -4.37
N LEU A 123 9.89 -8.59 -3.54
CA LEU A 123 10.83 -7.52 -3.84
C LEU A 123 11.87 -7.40 -2.73
N TRP A 124 13.07 -7.00 -3.13
CA TRP A 124 14.11 -6.51 -2.23
C TRP A 124 14.26 -5.01 -2.43
N LEU A 125 13.98 -4.25 -1.37
CA LEU A 125 14.17 -2.81 -1.28
C LEU A 125 15.51 -2.48 -0.63
N THR A 126 16.26 -1.57 -1.23
CA THR A 126 17.52 -1.06 -0.65
C THR A 126 17.74 0.42 -0.99
N LEU A 127 18.49 1.13 -0.14
CA LEU A 127 18.95 2.48 -0.42
C LEU A 127 20.38 2.44 -0.95
N VAL A 128 20.59 3.07 -2.10
CA VAL A 128 21.92 3.31 -2.66
C VAL A 128 22.10 4.83 -2.75
N GLY A 129 22.84 5.39 -1.80
CA GLY A 129 22.82 6.83 -1.56
C GLY A 129 21.45 7.27 -1.02
N GLU A 130 20.79 8.20 -1.71
CA GLU A 130 19.44 8.69 -1.35
C GLU A 130 18.31 8.09 -2.21
N GLU A 131 18.66 7.21 -3.15
CA GLU A 131 17.72 6.61 -4.09
C GLU A 131 17.25 5.23 -3.63
N LEU A 132 15.95 4.99 -3.73
CA LEU A 132 15.37 3.65 -3.61
C LEU A 132 15.73 2.82 -4.83
N GLN A 133 16.29 1.65 -4.58
CA GLN A 133 16.49 0.58 -5.55
C GLN A 133 15.54 -0.57 -5.23
N ILE A 134 14.82 -1.01 -6.24
CA ILE A 134 13.82 -2.09 -6.16
C ILE A 134 14.31 -3.22 -7.05
N SER A 135 14.52 -4.40 -6.48
CA SER A 135 14.90 -5.60 -7.21
C SER A 135 13.88 -6.70 -6.97
N LYS A 136 13.61 -7.53 -7.98
CA LYS A 136 12.75 -8.70 -7.81
C LYS A 136 13.55 -9.83 -7.15
N ILE A 137 12.93 -10.54 -6.22
CA ILE A 137 13.46 -11.79 -5.67
C ILE A 137 12.98 -12.91 -6.60
N GLU A 138 13.92 -13.69 -7.14
CA GLU A 138 13.65 -14.86 -7.99
C GLU A 138 13.25 -16.10 -7.17
#